data_AF-A0A2M8KY56-F1
#
_entry.id   AF-A0A2M8KY56-F1
#
_cell.length_a   1.000
_cell.length_b   1.000
_cell.length_c   1.000
_cell.angle_alpha   90.00
_cell.angle_beta   90.00
_cell.angle_gamma   90.00
#
_symmetry.space_group_name_H-M   'P 1'
#
loop_
_entity.id
_entity.type
_entity.pdbx_description
1 polymer ?
#
loop_
_entity_poly.entity_id
_entity_poly.type
_entity_poly.pdbx_seq_one_letter_code
_entity_poly.pdbx_strand_id
1 'polypeptide(L)' 'MEIIITTLDVVGKLMIAYTAIRVHWRVRQEHRIDKRVFREMRQEHVVGIFGMIFIIIAYILEIIFVLS' A
#
# COMPACT_ATOMS: atom_id res chain seq x y z
N MET A 1 -1.83 -22.14 -12.12
CA MET A 1 -2.28 -20.91 -12.81
C MET A 1 -2.79 -19.88 -11.81
N GLU A 2 -3.53 -20.30 -10.79
CA GLU A 2 -4.05 -19.42 -9.71
C GLU A 2 -2.95 -18.64 -8.97
N ILE A 3 -1.86 -19.29 -8.54
CA ILE A 3 -0.75 -18.60 -7.86
C ILE A 3 -0.19 -17.44 -8.69
N ILE A 4 -0.04 -17.61 -10.01
CA ILE A 4 0.48 -16.55 -10.90
C ILE A 4 -0.50 -15.37 -10.95
N ILE A 5 -1.81 -15.64 -11.02
CA ILE A 5 -2.87 -14.63 -11.03
C ILE A 5 -2.85 -13.84 -9.72
N THR A 6 -2.84 -14.52 -8.57
CA THR A 6 -2.79 -13.88 -7.26
C THR A 6 -1.51 -13.06 -7.07
N THR A 7 -0.36 -13.59 -7.50
CA THR A 7 0.92 -12.88 -7.40
C THR A 7 0.87 -11.57 -8.20
N LEU A 8 0.36 -11.61 -9.43
CA LEU A 8 0.21 -10.42 -10.28
C LEU A 8 -0.76 -9.40 -9.68
N ASP A 9 -1.87 -9.86 -9.10
CA ASP A 9 -2.85 -8.99 -8.41
C ASP A 9 -2.23 -8.29 -7.18
N VAL A 10 -1.52 -9.05 -6.35
CA VAL A 10 -0.82 -8.52 -5.17
C VAL A 10 0.24 -7.51 -5.57
N VAL A 11 1.08 -7.84 -6.56
CA VAL A 11 2.11 -6.92 -7.08
C VAL A 11 1.47 -5.64 -7.63
N GLY A 12 0.39 -5.75 -8.39
CA GLY A 12 -0.35 -4.60 -8.91
C GLY A 12 -0.87 -3.68 -7.80
N LYS A 13 -1.50 -4.26 -6.76
CA LYS A 13 -1.99 -3.51 -5.60
C LYS A 13 -0.86 -2.82 -4.84
N LEU A 14 0.28 -3.50 -4.64
CA LEU A 14 1.45 -2.92 -4.00
C LEU A 14 2.03 -1.75 -4.80
N MET A 15 2.08 -1.84 -6.14
CA MET A 15 2.55 -0.74 -7.00
C MET A 15 1.65 0.49 -6.93
N ILE A 16 0.33 0.30 -6.90
CA ILE A 16 -0.64 1.40 -6.75
C ILE A 16 -0.47 2.06 -5.37
N ALA A 17 -0.40 1.26 -4.31
CA ALA A 17 -0.22 1.75 -2.95
C ALA A 17 1.11 2.50 -2.78
N TYR A 18 2.19 1.98 -3.36
CA TYR A 18 3.49 2.66 -3.40
C TYR A 18 3.40 4.01 -4.11
N THR A 19 2.71 4.08 -5.25
CA THR A 19 2.54 5.33 -6.01
C THR A 19 1.78 6.37 -5.20
N ALA A 20 0.70 5.99 -4.52
CA ALA A 20 -0.05 6.87 -3.62
C ALA A 20 0.84 7.41 -2.48
N ILE A 21 1.62 6.54 -1.82
CA ILE A 21 2.54 6.93 -0.75
C ILE A 21 3.67 7.85 -1.25
N ARG A 22 4.19 7.61 -2.45
CA ARG A 22 5.24 8.43 -3.06
C ARG A 22 4.78 9.87 -3.28
N VAL A 23 3.51 10.06 -3.66
CA VAL A 23 2.91 11.40 -3.80
C VAL A 23 2.88 12.10 -2.45
N HIS A 24 2.46 11.42 -1.37
CA HIS A 24 2.49 12.00 -0.02
C HIS A 24 3.92 12.40 0.39
N TRP A 25 4.93 11.59 0.08
CA TRP A 25 6.32 11.94 0.38
C TRP A 25 6.76 13.20 -0.38
N ARG A 26 6.47 13.27 -1.69
CA ARG A 26 6.82 14.44 -2.52
C ARG A 26 6.15 15.71 -2.03
N VAL A 27 4.85 15.64 -1.75
CA VAL A 27 4.07 16.77 -1.23
C VAL A 27 4.60 17.25 0.13
N ARG A 28 5.01 16.32 1.00
CA ARG A 28 5.61 16.68 2.28
C ARG A 28 6.92 17.45 2.14
N GLN A 29 7.71 17.22 1.09
CA GLN A 29 8.95 17.96 0.87
C GLN A 29 8.70 19.40 0.37
N GLU A 30 7.59 19.63 -0.31
CA GLU A 30 7.30 20.92 -0.97
C GLU A 30 6.96 22.06 0.01
N HIS A 31 6.72 21.77 1.30
CA HIS A 31 6.53 22.70 2.46
C HIS A 31 5.56 23.89 2.28
N ARG A 32 4.88 23.99 1.13
CA ARG A 32 3.94 25.07 0.77
C ARG A 32 2.48 24.78 1.14
N ILE A 33 2.22 23.63 1.76
CA ILE A 33 0.86 23.16 2.06
C ILE A 33 0.54 23.36 3.55
N ASP A 34 -0.70 23.76 3.84
CA ASP A 34 -1.26 23.97 5.17
C ASP A 34 -1.05 22.77 6.12
N LYS A 35 -0.76 23.05 7.39
CA LYS A 35 -0.62 22.07 8.49
C LYS A 35 -1.85 21.17 8.62
N ARG A 36 -3.06 21.65 8.30
CA ARG A 36 -4.28 20.82 8.30
C ARG A 36 -4.18 19.68 7.28
N VAL A 37 -3.79 19.99 6.05
CA VAL A 37 -3.65 19.01 4.96
C VAL A 37 -2.53 18.02 5.26
N PHE A 38 -1.43 18.46 5.88
CA PHE A 38 -0.38 17.56 6.36
C PHE A 38 -0.88 16.52 7.38
N ARG A 39 -1.82 16.91 8.26
CA ARG A 39 -2.39 16.00 9.25
C ARG A 39 -3.30 14.96 8.59
N GLU A 40 -4.13 15.38 7.64
CA GLU A 40 -4.99 14.49 6.86
C GLU A 40 -4.16 13.52 6.01
N MET A 41 -3.14 14.01 5.29
CA MET A 41 -2.22 13.15 4.54
C MET A 41 -1.44 12.16 5.40
N ARG A 42 -1.09 12.50 6.65
CA ARG A 42 -0.43 11.55 7.55
C ARG A 42 -1.36 10.41 7.93
N GLN A 43 -2.64 10.68 8.14
CA GLN A 43 -3.64 9.63 8.42
C GLN A 43 -3.80 8.72 7.20
N GLU A 44 -3.93 9.27 6.00
CA GLU A 44 -4.03 8.51 4.76
C GLU A 44 -2.79 7.64 4.50
N HIS A 45 -1.59 8.19 4.71
CA HIS A 45 -0.34 7.44 4.57
C HIS A 45 -0.29 6.24 5.51
N VAL A 46 -0.70 6.42 6.78
CA VAL A 46 -0.74 5.34 7.77
C VAL A 46 -1.74 4.26 7.36
N VAL A 47 -2.95 4.65 6.93
CA VAL A 47 -3.97 3.70 6.42
C VAL A 47 -3.44 2.95 5.18
N GLY A 48 -2.75 3.64 4.27
CA GLY A 48 -2.14 3.03 3.08
C GLY A 48 -1.05 2.01 3.42
N ILE A 49 -0.21 2.29 4.42
CA ILE A 49 0.79 1.33 4.92
C ILE A 49 0.11 0.10 5.52
N PHE A 50 -0.89 0.29 6.38
CA PHE A 50 -1.63 -0.82 6.97
C PHE A 50 -2.32 -1.67 5.89
N GLY A 51 -2.90 -1.03 4.87
CA GLY A 51 -3.47 -1.73 3.71
C GLY A 51 -2.45 -2.60 2.98
N MET A 52 -1.23 -2.09 2.73
CA MET A 52 -0.14 -2.89 2.15
C MET A 52 0.24 -4.08 3.02
N ILE A 53 0.35 -3.89 4.34
CA ILE A 53 0.67 -4.97 5.27
C ILE A 53 -0.40 -6.07 5.20
N PHE A 54 -1.68 -5.69 5.17
CA PHE A 54 -2.77 -6.67 5.05
C PHE A 54 -2.74 -7.43 3.72
N ILE A 55 -2.43 -6.76 2.61
CA ILE A 55 -2.27 -7.42 1.30
C ILE A 55 -1.15 -8.45 1.34
N ILE A 56 -0.02 -8.12 1.97
CA ILE A 56 1.12 -9.04 2.11
C ILE A 56 0.75 -10.24 2.99
N ILE A 57 0.08 -10.01 4.12
CA ILE A 57 -0.37 -11.07 5.01
C ILE A 57 -1.36 -11.99 4.29
N ALA A 58 -2.32 -11.43 3.55
CA ALA A 58 -3.30 -12.20 2.78
C ALA A 58 -2.60 -13.11 1.76
N TYR A 59 -1.61 -12.60 1.04
CA TYR A 59 -0.83 -13.39 0.08
C TYR A 59 -0.05 -14.53 0.73
N ILE A 60 0.55 -14.29 1.90
CA ILE A 60 1.26 -15.33 2.66
C ILE A 60 0.27 -16.42 3.11
N LEU A 61 -0.89 -16.03 3.65
CA LEU A 61 -1.93 -16.98 4.08
C LEU A 61 -2.47 -17.80 2.91
N GLU A 62 -2.69 -17.17 1.76
CA GLU A 62 -3.14 -17.86 0.54
C GLU A 62 -2.12 -18.90 0.08
N ILE A 63 -0.83 -18.56 0.04
CA ILE A 63 0.22 -19.53 -0.29
C ILE A 63 0.22 -20.69 0.71
N ILE A 64 0.19 -20.41 2.02
CA ILE A 64 0.22 -21.46 3.05
C ILE A 64 -0.99 -22.39 2.90
N PHE A 65 -2.18 -21.83 2.65
CA PHE A 65 -3.40 -22.62 2.48
C PHE A 65 -3.38 -23.45 1.18
N VAL A 66 -2.88 -22.89 0.08
CA VAL A 66 -2.77 -23.60 -1.22
C VAL A 66 -1.71 -24.71 -1.18
N LEU A 67 -0.68 -24.55 -0.34
CA LEU A 67 0.40 -25.54 -0.21
C LEU A 67 0.11 -26.66 0.81
N SER A 68 -0.89 -26.48 1.68
CA SER A 68 -1.28 -27.43 2.74
C SER A 68 -2.36 -28.40 2.29
#